data_AF-M2S744-F1
#
_entry.id   AF-M2S744-F1
#
_cell.length_a   1.000
_cell.length_b   1.000
_cell.length_c   1.000
_cell.angle_alpha   90.00
_cell.angle_beta   90.00
_cell.angle_gamma   90.00
#
_symmetry.space_group_name_H-M   'P 1'
#
loop_
_entity.id
_entity.type
_entity.pdbx_description
1 polymer ?
#
loop_
_entity_poly.entity_id
_entity_poly.type
_entity_poly.pdbx_seq_one_letter_code
_entity_poly.pdbx_strand_id
1 'polypeptide(L)' 'MYANKLQDNWVELLPTAQLAYNSTKSATTKHSPHYANYGYEPVAHRDPKDIESIA' A
#
# COMPACT_ATOMS: atom_id res chain seq x y z
N MET A 1 3.35 -22.19 -14.23
CA MET A 1 3.88 -20.88 -13.80
C MET A 1 4.27 -20.13 -15.06
N TYR A 2 3.52 -19.09 -15.43
CA TYR A 2 3.82 -18.27 -16.61
C TYR A 2 4.77 -17.15 -16.15
N ALA A 3 6.02 -17.21 -16.59
CA ALA A 3 7.00 -16.15 -16.38
C ALA A 3 7.26 -15.49 -17.73
N ASN A 4 6.71 -14.29 -17.94
CA ASN A 4 7.01 -13.51 -19.13
C ASN A 4 8.45 -12.99 -19.03
N LYS A 5 9.33 -13.48 -19.92
CA LYS A 5 10.76 -13.12 -19.91
C LYS A 5 11.03 -11.64 -20.23
N LEU A 6 10.03 -10.90 -20.72
CA LEU A 6 10.13 -9.46 -20.99
C LEU A 6 9.76 -8.59 -19.78
N GLN A 7 9.26 -9.17 -18.69
CA GLN A 7 9.03 -8.43 -17.44
C GLN A 7 10.31 -8.40 -16.61
N ASP A 8 11.23 -7.51 -16.97
CA ASP A 8 12.48 -7.23 -16.24
C ASP A 8 12.36 -6.02 -15.29
N ASN A 9 11.28 -5.24 -15.40
CA ASN A 9 11.00 -4.06 -14.59
C ASN A 9 10.54 -4.35 -13.15
N TRP A 10 10.84 -5.54 -12.60
CA TRP A 10 10.40 -5.94 -11.27
C TRP A 10 10.87 -4.98 -10.19
N VAL A 11 12.10 -4.44 -10.32
CA VAL A 11 12.67 -3.46 -9.38
C VAL A 11 11.83 -2.18 -9.34
N GLU A 12 11.41 -1.69 -10.51
CA GLU A 12 10.58 -0.49 -10.63
C GLU A 12 9.17 -0.71 -10.05
N LEU A 13 8.69 -1.96 -10.08
CA LEU A 13 7.40 -2.34 -9.53
C LEU A 13 7.43 -2.63 -8.03
N LEU A 14 8.61 -2.73 -7.40
CA LEU A 14 8.74 -3.03 -5.97
C LEU A 14 7.97 -2.05 -5.06
N PRO A 15 8.03 -0.72 -5.25
CA PRO A 15 7.28 0.21 -4.41
C PRO A 15 5.78 -0.03 -4.49
N THR A 16 5.27 -0.33 -5.69
CA THR A 16 3.85 -0.64 -5.93
C THR A 16 3.45 -1.95 -5.25
N ALA A 17 4.29 -2.98 -5.35
CA ALA A 17 4.05 -4.26 -4.67
C ALA A 17 4.04 -4.08 -3.14
N GLN A 18 4.97 -3.31 -2.60
CA GLN A 18 5.05 -3.00 -1.17
C GLN A 18 3.82 -2.24 -0.68
N LEU A 19 3.37 -1.24 -1.44
CA LEU A 19 2.16 -0.48 -1.14
C LEU A 19 0.93 -1.39 -1.16
N ALA A 20 0.75 -2.19 -2.21
CA ALA A 20 -0.38 -3.10 -2.34
C ALA A 20 -0.42 -4.12 -1.20
N TYR A 21 0.72 -4.72 -0.86
CA TYR A 21 0.80 -5.69 0.23
C TYR A 21 0.50 -5.07 1.59
N ASN A 22 1.12 -3.92 1.91
CA ASN A 22 0.95 -3.29 3.22
C ASN A 22 -0.40 -2.63 3.44
N SER A 23 -1.13 -2.29 2.37
CA SER A 23 -2.47 -1.68 2.44
C SER A 23 -3.60 -2.71 2.37
N THR A 24 -3.33 -3.95 1.98
CA THR A 24 -4.37 -4.98 1.89
C THR A 24 -4.67 -5.57 3.28
N LYS A 25 -5.96 -5.69 3.61
CA LYS A 25 -6.40 -6.32 4.86
C LYS A 25 -6.11 -7.82 4.86
N SER A 26 -5.46 -8.30 5.90
CA SER A 26 -5.25 -9.74 6.09
C SER A 26 -6.55 -10.45 6.47
N ALA A 27 -6.76 -11.65 5.93
CA ALA A 27 -7.96 -12.44 6.20
C ALA A 27 -8.09 -12.85 7.67
N THR A 28 -6.96 -13.06 8.36
CA THR A 28 -6.91 -13.51 9.76
C THR A 28 -7.13 -12.37 10.73
N THR A 29 -6.44 -11.24 10.54
CA THR A 29 -6.47 -10.10 11.47
C THR A 29 -7.53 -9.06 11.11
N LYS A 30 -8.07 -9.11 9.89
CA LYS A 30 -8.99 -8.10 9.31
C LYS A 30 -8.40 -6.68 9.21
N HIS A 31 -7.12 -6.52 9.51
CA HIS A 31 -6.38 -5.26 9.46
C HIS A 31 -5.26 -5.34 8.42
N SER A 32 -4.88 -4.19 7.85
CA SER A 32 -3.70 -4.09 7.00
C SER A 32 -2.41 -4.07 7.84
N PRO A 33 -1.28 -4.57 7.32
CA PRO A 33 0.02 -4.40 7.99
C PRO A 33 0.35 -2.93 8.32
N HIS A 34 -0.04 -2.00 7.44
CA HIS A 34 0.14 -0.56 7.68
C HIS A 34 -0.64 -0.08 8.90
N TYR A 35 -1.91 -0.47 9.01
CA TYR A 35 -2.75 -0.13 10.17
C TYR A 35 -2.16 -0.72 11.46
N ALA A 36 -1.69 -1.96 11.43
CA ALA A 36 -1.08 -2.59 12.60
C ALA A 36 0.18 -1.87 13.10
N ASN A 37 0.96 -1.28 12.17
CA ASN A 37 2.20 -0.58 12.51
C ASN A 37 2.00 0.90 12.90
N TYR A 38 1.05 1.60 12.26
CA TYR A 38 0.91 3.06 12.39
C TYR A 38 -0.44 3.52 13.01
N GLY A 39 -1.40 2.61 13.17
CA GLY A 39 -2.70 2.92 13.77
C GLY A 39 -3.71 3.60 12.84
N TYR A 40 -3.41 3.77 11.55
CA TYR A 40 -4.32 4.32 10.54
C TYR A 40 -4.19 3.59 9.21
N GLU A 41 -5.23 3.63 8.37
CA GLU A 41 -5.19 3.04 7.02
C GLU A 41 -4.60 4.03 6.01
N PRO A 42 -3.75 3.58 5.06
CA PRO A 42 -3.16 4.46 4.07
C PRO A 42 -4.25 4.98 3.12
N VAL A 43 -4.34 6.29 2.94
CA VAL A 43 -5.31 6.93 2.06
C VAL A 43 -4.63 7.28 0.74
N ALA A 44 -5.10 6.72 -0.37
CA ALA A 44 -4.51 6.94 -1.69
C ALA A 44 -4.69 8.39 -2.19
N HIS A 45 -5.76 9.05 -1.74
CA HIS A 45 -6.08 10.43 -2.06
C HIS A 45 -6.55 11.14 -0.80
N ARG A 46 -5.85 12.22 -0.41
CA ARG A 46 -6.29 13.14 0.63
C ARG A 46 -6.63 14.47 -0.03
N ASP A 47 -7.77 15.03 0.32
CA ASP A 47 -8.11 16.37 -0.12
C ASP A 47 -7.15 17.37 0.55
N PRO A 48 -6.67 18.42 -0.15
CA PRO A 48 -5.78 19.42 0.45
C PRO A 48 -6.34 20.06 1.72
N LYS A 49 -7.67 20.17 1.81
CA LYS A 49 -8.39 20.69 2.98
C LYS A 49 -8.24 19.80 4.23
N ASP A 50 -8.04 18.50 4.03
CA ASP A 50 -7.81 17.56 5.15
C ASP A 50 -6.41 17.72 5.73
N ILE A 51 -5.45 18.24 4.94
CA ILE A 51 -4.08 18.53 5.38
C ILE A 51 -4.02 19.82 6.20
N GLU A 52 -4.84 20.82 5.86
CA GLU A 52 -4.88 22.07 6.62
C GLU A 52 -5.51 21.91 8.02
N SER A 53 -6.37 20.91 8.21
CA SER A 53 -7.02 20.61 9.49
C SER A 53 -6.08 19.99 10.54
N ILE A 54 -4.95 19.42 10.10
CA ILE A 54 -3.94 18.76 10.96
C ILE A 54 -2.72 19.63 11.28
N ALA A 55 -2.67 20.87 10.75
CA ALA A 55 -1.61 21.86 11.01
C ALA A 55 -2.07 22.89 12.04
#